data_AF-A0A537U9U8-F1
#
_entry.id   AF-A0A537U9U8-F1
#
_cell.length_a   1.000
_cell.length_b   1.000
_cell.length_c   1.000
_cell.angle_alpha   90.00
_cell.angle_beta   90.00
_cell.angle_gamma   90.00
#
_symmetry.space_group_name_H-M   'P 1'
#
loop_
_entity.id
_entity.type
_entity.pdbx_description
1 polymer ?
#
loop_
_entity_poly.entity_id
_entity_poly.type
_entity_poly.pdbx_seq_one_letter_code
_entity_poly.pdbx_strand_id
1 'polypeptide(L)'
;MLDRVGILIAVAALTAGNVCASSTASAQNLQAVSVIAFPGTGNWPIRIAQEKGYFAQAGIEVNLTPTPNSVFQMTNLIDGKFDIGMTAVDNVIAYAEGQGEVAVSREPDLFVFMGGSPSIPVLVTIPEV
;
A
#
# COMPACT_ATOMS: atom_id res chain seq x y z
N MET A 1 25.37 23.38 80.41
CA MET A 1 26.07 22.21 79.86
C MET A 1 25.01 21.34 79.20
N LEU A 2 24.84 21.48 77.88
CA LEU A 2 24.24 20.51 76.94
C LEU A 2 24.14 21.20 75.57
N ASP A 3 25.00 20.73 74.67
CA ASP A 3 25.24 21.22 73.32
C ASP A 3 24.32 20.49 72.34
N ARG A 4 23.38 21.18 71.67
CA ARG A 4 22.56 20.65 70.56
C ARG A 4 22.12 21.73 69.56
N VAL A 5 23.01 22.66 69.21
CA VAL A 5 22.79 23.63 68.12
C VAL A 5 23.69 23.28 66.96
N GLY A 6 23.22 22.39 66.09
CA GLY A 6 23.96 21.97 64.91
C GLY A 6 23.32 20.73 64.32
N ILE A 7 22.41 20.93 63.37
CA ILE A 7 21.93 20.04 62.29
C ILE A 7 20.54 20.57 61.94
N LEU A 8 20.47 21.48 60.96
CA LEU A 8 19.32 21.74 60.09
C LEU A 8 19.72 22.82 59.07
N ILE A 9 20.75 22.53 58.28
CA ILE A 9 21.04 23.26 57.04
C ILE A 9 21.25 22.21 55.94
N ALA A 10 20.55 22.42 54.84
CA ALA A 10 20.74 21.84 53.51
C ALA A 10 20.42 20.35 53.29
N VAL A 11 19.17 20.08 52.93
CA VAL A 11 18.87 19.07 51.89
C VAL A 11 18.01 19.74 50.82
N ALA A 12 18.68 20.51 49.98
CA ALA A 12 18.17 20.93 48.68
C ALA A 12 19.15 20.35 47.65
N ALA A 13 18.89 19.13 47.16
CA ALA A 13 19.68 18.54 46.09
C ALA A 13 18.93 17.39 45.39
N LEU A 14 18.87 17.49 44.06
CA LEU A 14 18.56 16.47 43.05
C LEU A 14 17.08 16.15 42.76
N THR A 15 16.38 17.11 42.17
CA THR A 15 15.48 16.81 41.04
C THR A 15 16.26 17.06 39.74
N ALA A 16 17.18 16.15 39.39
CA ALA A 16 17.90 16.18 38.12
C ALA A 16 17.07 15.45 37.07
N GLY A 17 16.78 16.13 35.97
CA GLY A 17 15.76 15.78 34.99
C GLY A 17 15.92 14.41 34.35
N ASN A 18 14.87 13.59 34.50
CA ASN A 18 14.48 12.65 33.46
C ASN A 18 13.73 13.46 32.39
N VAL A 19 14.48 14.19 31.56
CA VAL A 19 13.94 14.61 30.26
C VAL A 19 13.77 13.33 29.48
N CYS A 20 12.53 12.86 29.36
CA CYS A 20 12.14 11.88 28.37
C CYS A 20 12.65 12.40 27.02
N ALA A 21 13.70 11.77 26.51
CA ALA A 21 14.12 11.98 25.14
C ALA A 21 12.96 11.49 24.27
N SER A 22 12.08 12.41 23.88
CA SER A 22 11.12 12.21 22.82
C SER A 22 11.95 11.93 21.57
N SER A 23 12.19 10.66 21.27
CA SER A 23 12.62 10.25 19.95
C SER A 23 11.54 10.74 19.00
N THR A 24 11.82 11.86 18.32
CA THR A 24 11.04 12.27 17.16
C THR A 24 11.17 11.12 16.18
N ALA A 25 10.14 10.29 16.09
CA ALA A 25 10.03 9.31 15.03
C ALA A 25 10.20 10.10 13.72
N SER A 26 11.30 9.85 13.01
CA SER A 26 11.49 10.40 11.68
C SER A 26 10.28 9.99 10.87
N ALA A 27 9.56 10.96 10.28
CA ALA A 27 8.51 10.64 9.33
C ALA A 27 9.16 9.79 8.24
N GLN A 28 8.77 8.51 8.18
CA GLN A 28 9.33 7.58 7.21
C GLN A 28 8.94 8.10 5.83
N ASN A 29 9.93 8.39 4.97
CA ASN A 29 9.66 8.78 3.60
C ASN A 29 9.23 7.53 2.84
N LEU A 30 7.92 7.33 2.73
CA LEU A 30 7.33 6.18 2.06
C LEU A 30 7.17 6.48 0.58
N GLN A 31 7.54 5.53 -0.28
CA GLN A 31 7.26 5.60 -1.70
C GLN A 31 5.77 5.33 -1.93
N ALA A 32 5.06 6.31 -2.46
CA ALA A 32 3.67 6.13 -2.87
C ALA A 32 3.57 5.19 -4.07
N VAL A 33 2.69 4.18 -3.96
CA VAL A 33 2.33 3.25 -5.04
C VAL A 33 0.83 3.27 -5.21
N SER A 34 0.38 3.68 -6.40
CA SER A 34 -1.03 3.78 -6.77
C SER A 34 -1.55 2.45 -7.30
N VAL A 35 -2.59 1.93 -6.65
CA VAL A 35 -3.18 0.63 -6.98
C VAL A 35 -4.64 0.82 -7.35
N ILE A 36 -5.06 0.26 -8.48
CA ILE A 36 -6.46 0.27 -8.91
C ILE A 36 -7.06 -1.13 -8.93
N ALA A 37 -8.19 -1.32 -8.25
CA ALA A 37 -8.81 -2.64 -8.09
C ALA A 37 -10.34 -2.56 -8.10
N PHE A 38 -11.01 -3.63 -8.51
CA PHE A 38 -12.45 -3.74 -8.33
C PHE A 38 -12.82 -3.77 -6.83
N PRO A 39 -13.91 -3.09 -6.42
CA PRO A 39 -14.43 -3.23 -5.06
C PRO A 39 -14.77 -4.69 -4.76
N GLY A 40 -14.24 -5.24 -3.67
CA GLY A 40 -14.55 -6.61 -3.27
C GLY A 40 -13.64 -7.14 -2.17
N THR A 41 -13.94 -8.36 -1.72
CA THR A 41 -13.17 -9.09 -0.69
C THR A 41 -11.76 -9.43 -1.17
N GLY A 42 -11.51 -9.49 -2.49
CA GLY A 42 -10.18 -9.66 -3.06
C GLY A 42 -9.16 -8.61 -2.61
N ASN A 43 -9.61 -7.43 -2.14
CA ASN A 43 -8.74 -6.36 -1.66
C ASN A 43 -8.38 -6.48 -0.17
N TRP A 44 -8.92 -7.46 0.57
CA TRP A 44 -8.63 -7.64 2.00
C TRP A 44 -7.15 -7.79 2.32
N PRO A 45 -6.34 -8.57 1.58
CA PRO A 45 -4.91 -8.67 1.85
C PRO A 45 -4.20 -7.31 1.85
N ILE A 46 -4.57 -6.40 0.93
CA ILE A 46 -4.04 -5.04 0.88
C ILE A 46 -4.44 -4.26 2.14
N ARG A 47 -5.73 -4.30 2.49
CA ARG A 47 -6.25 -3.56 3.66
C ARG A 47 -5.61 -4.03 4.96
N ILE A 48 -5.50 -5.34 5.17
CA ILE A 48 -4.84 -5.91 6.34
C ILE A 48 -3.35 -5.55 6.36
N ALA A 49 -2.66 -5.59 5.22
CA ALA A 49 -1.26 -5.19 5.15
C ALA A 49 -1.05 -3.69 5.45
N GLN A 50 -1.99 -2.82 5.06
CA GLN A 50 -2.00 -1.41 5.47
C GLN A 50 -2.22 -1.28 6.98
N GLU A 51 -3.26 -1.93 7.53
CA GLU A 51 -3.58 -1.89 8.97
C GLU A 51 -2.45 -2.42 9.86
N LYS A 52 -1.74 -3.46 9.40
CA LYS A 52 -0.61 -4.06 10.11
C LYS A 52 0.72 -3.33 9.85
N GLY A 53 0.73 -2.35 8.96
CA GLY A 53 1.94 -1.59 8.61
C GLY A 53 2.98 -2.37 7.81
N TYR A 54 2.61 -3.47 7.14
CA TYR A 54 3.55 -4.27 6.36
C TYR A 54 4.11 -3.51 5.14
N PHE A 55 3.29 -2.70 4.48
CA PHE A 55 3.78 -1.83 3.41
C PHE A 55 4.73 -0.76 3.94
N ALA A 56 4.40 -0.13 5.07
CA ALA A 56 5.27 0.88 5.69
C ALA A 56 6.62 0.28 6.13
N GLN A 57 6.64 -0.95 6.66
CA GLN A 57 7.88 -1.69 6.95
C GLN A 57 8.73 -1.92 5.70
N ALA A 58 8.10 -2.09 4.54
CA ALA A 58 8.77 -2.17 3.24
C ALA A 58 9.08 -0.81 2.60
N GLY A 59 8.79 0.31 3.29
CA GLY A 59 9.03 1.66 2.77
C GLY A 59 8.02 2.14 1.72
N ILE A 60 6.84 1.51 1.65
CA ILE A 60 5.81 1.79 0.64
C ILE A 60 4.53 2.31 1.30
N GLU A 61 3.90 3.30 0.66
CA GLU A 61 2.55 3.74 0.94
C GLU A 61 1.63 3.31 -0.21
N VAL A 62 0.72 2.36 0.04
CA VAL A 62 -0.21 1.89 -0.98
C VAL A 62 -1.46 2.74 -1.00
N ASN A 63 -1.76 3.35 -2.15
CA ASN A 63 -2.97 4.13 -2.41
C ASN A 63 -3.97 3.32 -3.25
N LEU A 64 -4.90 2.65 -2.58
CA LEU A 64 -5.89 1.78 -3.21
C LEU A 64 -7.12 2.56 -3.69
N THR A 65 -7.34 2.58 -5.00
CA THR A 65 -8.48 3.23 -5.66
C THR A 65 -9.46 2.18 -6.22
N PRO A 66 -10.76 2.27 -5.90
CA PRO A 66 -11.78 1.41 -6.51
C PRO A 66 -12.01 1.78 -7.98
N THR A 67 -12.02 0.79 -8.88
CA THR A 67 -12.44 0.99 -10.28
C THR A 67 -13.94 0.73 -10.47
N PRO A 68 -14.65 1.53 -11.27
CA PRO A 68 -16.04 1.26 -11.63
C PRO A 68 -16.22 0.18 -12.70
N ASN A 69 -15.23 -0.04 -13.58
CA ASN A 69 -15.27 -1.03 -14.66
C ASN A 69 -13.87 -1.30 -15.26
N SER A 70 -13.78 -2.28 -16.18
CA SER A 70 -12.51 -2.64 -16.84
C SER A 70 -11.98 -1.55 -17.75
N VAL A 71 -12.84 -0.85 -18.52
CA VAL A 71 -12.42 0.25 -19.40
C VAL A 71 -11.68 1.33 -18.61
N PHE A 72 -12.26 1.78 -17.50
CA PHE A 72 -11.64 2.77 -16.62
C PHE A 72 -10.33 2.25 -16.03
N GLN A 73 -10.29 1.00 -15.58
CA GLN A 73 -9.08 0.42 -15.02
C GLN A 73 -7.94 0.36 -16.05
N MET A 74 -8.21 -0.25 -17.21
CA MET A 74 -7.21 -0.54 -18.23
C MET A 74 -6.69 0.73 -18.89
N THR A 75 -7.57 1.66 -19.25
CA THR A 75 -7.15 2.95 -19.84
C THR A 75 -6.27 3.75 -18.90
N ASN A 76 -6.59 3.82 -17.61
CA ASN A 76 -5.77 4.56 -16.65
C ASN A 76 -4.46 3.85 -16.28
N LEU A 77 -4.40 2.51 -16.32
CA LEU A 77 -3.14 1.75 -16.21
C LEU A 77 -2.24 2.02 -17.42
N ILE A 78 -2.80 1.92 -18.63
CA ILE A 78 -2.06 2.18 -19.87
C ILE A 78 -1.57 3.63 -19.90
N ASP A 79 -2.38 4.61 -19.52
CA ASP A 79 -1.99 6.02 -19.40
C ASP A 79 -0.91 6.29 -18.33
N GLY A 80 -0.56 5.31 -17.48
CA GLY A 80 0.42 5.46 -16.40
C GLY A 80 -0.10 6.27 -15.20
N LYS A 81 -1.42 6.35 -15.03
CA LYS A 81 -2.04 7.02 -13.86
C LYS A 81 -2.10 6.12 -12.63
N PHE A 82 -2.00 4.80 -12.83
CA PHE A 82 -1.86 3.82 -11.77
C PHE A 82 -0.64 2.95 -12.04
N ASP A 83 0.08 2.59 -10.97
CA ASP A 83 1.27 1.75 -11.04
C ASP A 83 0.91 0.27 -11.16
N ILE A 84 -0.14 -0.16 -10.44
CA ILE A 84 -0.55 -1.58 -10.35
C ILE A 84 -2.06 -1.72 -10.49
N GLY A 85 -2.48 -2.70 -11.30
CA GLY A 85 -3.88 -3.12 -11.43
C GLY A 85 -4.11 -4.49 -10.80
N MET A 86 -5.11 -4.61 -9.92
CA MET A 86 -5.69 -5.92 -9.59
C MET A 86 -6.84 -6.19 -10.56
N THR A 87 -6.58 -7.05 -11.54
CA THR A 87 -7.52 -7.31 -12.64
C THR A 87 -7.50 -8.77 -13.06
N ALA A 88 -8.47 -9.15 -13.88
CA ALA A 88 -8.50 -10.44 -14.54
C ALA A 88 -7.53 -10.45 -15.74
N VAL A 89 -6.82 -11.57 -15.92
CA VAL A 89 -5.73 -11.70 -16.91
C VAL A 89 -6.20 -11.54 -18.35
N ASP A 90 -7.46 -11.87 -18.63
CA ASP A 90 -8.11 -11.70 -19.92
C ASP A 90 -8.14 -10.22 -20.35
N ASN A 91 -8.36 -9.27 -19.44
CA ASN A 91 -8.26 -7.84 -19.78
C ASN A 91 -6.84 -7.48 -20.24
N VAL A 92 -5.81 -7.99 -19.57
CA VAL A 92 -4.41 -7.71 -19.94
C VAL A 92 -4.11 -8.25 -21.35
N ILE A 93 -4.52 -9.49 -21.62
CA ILE A 93 -4.35 -10.11 -22.94
C ILE A 93 -5.16 -9.35 -24.00
N ALA A 94 -6.43 -9.03 -23.73
CA ALA A 94 -7.29 -8.34 -24.67
C ALA A 94 -6.69 -7.00 -25.11
N TYR A 95 -6.21 -6.17 -24.19
CA TYR A 95 -5.58 -4.91 -24.55
C TYR A 95 -4.22 -5.10 -25.24
N ALA A 96 -3.38 -6.04 -24.77
CA ALA A 96 -2.09 -6.33 -25.40
C ALA A 96 -2.24 -6.81 -26.87
N GLU A 97 -3.29 -7.58 -27.16
CA GLU A 97 -3.60 -8.10 -28.50
C GLU A 97 -4.46 -7.14 -29.35
N GLY A 98 -4.69 -5.91 -28.88
CA GLY A 98 -5.50 -4.91 -29.60
C GLY A 98 -7.01 -5.23 -29.65
N GLN A 99 -7.49 -6.15 -28.83
CA GLN A 99 -8.90 -6.54 -28.66
C GLN A 99 -9.54 -5.92 -27.41
N GLY A 100 -8.94 -4.88 -26.84
CA GLY A 100 -9.53 -4.13 -25.73
C GLY A 100 -10.89 -3.54 -26.11
N GLU A 101 -11.77 -3.37 -25.12
CA GLU A 101 -13.14 -2.87 -25.33
C GLU A 101 -13.18 -1.49 -26.00
N VAL A 102 -12.13 -0.68 -25.78
CA VAL A 102 -11.97 0.64 -26.40
C VAL A 102 -10.55 0.84 -26.92
N ALA A 103 -10.41 1.72 -27.91
CA ALA A 103 -9.10 2.20 -28.34
C ALA A 103 -8.39 2.94 -27.20
N VAL A 104 -7.06 2.80 -27.16
CA VAL A 104 -6.20 3.37 -26.12
C VAL A 104 -5.28 4.46 -26.69
N SER A 105 -4.81 5.33 -25.81
CA SER A 105 -4.01 6.51 -26.16
C SER A 105 -2.60 6.17 -26.66
N ARG A 106 -2.09 4.99 -26.29
CA ARG A 106 -0.75 4.50 -26.63
C ARG A 106 -0.71 2.98 -26.63
N GLU A 107 0.38 2.42 -27.18
CA GLU A 107 0.66 0.99 -27.14
C GLU A 107 0.65 0.48 -25.69
N PRO A 108 -0.15 -0.55 -25.38
CA PRO A 108 -0.15 -1.17 -24.06
C PRO A 108 1.19 -1.85 -23.77
N ASP A 109 1.79 -1.51 -22.63
CA ASP A 109 2.97 -2.18 -22.08
C ASP A 109 2.58 -2.77 -20.72
N LEU A 110 1.69 -3.75 -20.77
CA LEU A 110 1.12 -4.38 -19.58
C LEU A 110 1.68 -5.79 -19.45
N PHE A 111 2.04 -6.18 -18.23
CA PHE A 111 2.46 -7.54 -17.92
C PHE A 111 1.88 -8.00 -16.58
N VAL A 112 1.69 -9.32 -16.46
CA VAL A 112 1.22 -9.96 -15.23
C VAL A 112 2.42 -10.56 -14.50
N PHE A 113 2.64 -10.15 -13.26
CA PHE A 113 3.77 -10.64 -12.44
C PHE A 113 3.36 -11.46 -11.22
N MET A 114 2.08 -11.46 -10.85
CA MET A 114 1.55 -12.19 -9.69
C MET A 114 0.08 -12.53 -9.87
N GLY A 115 -0.31 -13.74 -9.48
CA GLY A 115 -1.73 -14.13 -9.32
C GLY A 115 -2.22 -13.83 -7.89
N GLY A 116 -3.49 -13.42 -7.75
CA GLY A 116 -4.08 -13.04 -6.46
C GLY A 116 -5.01 -14.09 -5.86
N SER A 117 -6.08 -14.42 -6.60
CA SER A 117 -7.08 -15.40 -6.17
C SER A 117 -7.64 -16.14 -7.37
N PRO A 118 -8.07 -17.40 -7.21
CA PRO A 118 -8.89 -18.04 -8.23
C PRO A 118 -10.19 -17.22 -8.34
N SER A 119 -10.37 -16.59 -9.48
CA SER A 119 -11.63 -15.94 -9.85
C SER A 119 -12.44 -16.90 -10.75
N ILE A 120 -13.70 -16.56 -10.98
CA ILE A 120 -14.66 -17.37 -11.75
C ILE A 120 -14.33 -17.52 -13.26
N PRO A 121 -13.65 -16.59 -13.97
CA PRO A 121 -13.41 -16.79 -15.40
C PRO A 121 -12.40 -17.94 -15.61
N VAL A 122 -12.91 -19.01 -16.23
CA VAL A 122 -12.11 -20.10 -16.77
C VAL A 122 -11.92 -19.87 -18.26
N LEU A 123 -10.69 -20.05 -18.76
CA LEU A 123 -10.43 -20.06 -20.19
C LEU A 123 -11.03 -21.34 -20.77
N VAL A 124 -12.05 -21.21 -21.61
CA VAL A 124 -12.62 -22.32 -22.37
C VAL A 124 -12.20 -22.15 -23.82
N THR A 125 -11.40 -23.08 -24.33
CA THR A 125 -11.06 -23.15 -25.75
C THR A 125 -11.99 -24.14 -26.44
N ILE A 126 -12.37 -23.85 -27.69
CA ILE A 126 -12.91 -24.88 -28.58
C ILE A 126 -11.74 -25.77 -29.02
N PRO A 127 -11.84 -27.11 -28.90
CA PRO A 127 -10.80 -28.00 -29.39
C PRO A 127 -10.60 -27.80 -30.89
N GLU A 128 -9.36 -27.88 -31.35
CA GLU A 128 -9.06 -27.91 -32.79
C GLU A 128 -9.75 -29.14 -33.42
N VAL A 129 -10.40 -28.93 -34.56
CA VAL A 129 -11.04 -29.97 -35.39
C VAL A 129 -10.11 -30.39 -36.50
#